data_AF-R9M6G0-F1
#
_entry.id   AF-R9M6G0-F1
#
_cell.length_a   1.000
_cell.length_b   1.000
_cell.length_c   1.000
_cell.angle_alpha   90.00
_cell.angle_beta   90.00
_cell.angle_gamma   90.00
#
_symmetry.space_group_name_H-M   'P 1'
#
loop_
_entity.id
_entity.type
_entity.pdbx_description
1 polymer ?
#
loop_
_entity_poly.entity_id
_entity_poly.type
_entity_poly.pdbx_seq_one_letter_code
_entity_poly.pdbx_strand_id
1 'polypeptide(L)'
;MKKLLLTALFVVTFFSLSAVSASAVVNDRVKVGLWYGSNALFSANLENSLGEGYEFGWFDESREFRSLGRTGETQISMTAAGDIYMNGSGAYSPDIPSGGYRFLGGWHVELAGFRDYEDAADAAREYGGYPAWISGEFVVRIGSYQSRSEAENDVNRYGGDGVAQSSSTGIVVTVTKTDQILFEFDCGGARNLGILPEGWRGETATWFKGYKYAGGFEYARVTGGNINVSNVVDVEDYVKGVIPYEMSGDWPLAALEAQAVCVRTFVYGNNKHTSLYGFDVCNGADCQVYRGLGSGGAAGPSDQSNDAVDNTAGECLYYRGELVKDAVYHSSNGGATEDSANVFGGDPGYLIGKPDPNEARINIPSYSYSVTYSADELTWILEQKGYSIGMVQNVYISEYTPMGNVKKVTFDGSRGSTTVSGDTCRTIFYSSTYNKSVRSMRFDINGSSAGTGGSVYVSGGGQLPSLNGTFVISGGGTMETLAGDSASVISSSGISTVSGGGGTVSQPSAGSANGSFTITGTGNGHNVGMSQYGARSMAEQGYNYQDILEFYYTDITIR
;
A
#
# COMPACT_ATOMS: atom_id res chain seq x y z
N MET A 1 21.63 12.44 14.03
CA MET A 1 20.25 12.41 14.57
C MET A 1 19.30 12.96 13.53
N LYS A 2 18.58 12.07 12.84
CA LYS A 2 17.26 12.25 12.20
C LYS A 2 16.94 10.89 11.58
N LYS A 3 16.30 10.05 12.40
CA LYS A 3 15.86 8.69 12.06
C LYS A 3 14.62 8.82 11.18
N LEU A 4 14.66 8.35 9.94
CA LEU A 4 13.45 7.94 9.23
C LEU A 4 13.08 6.55 9.77
N LEU A 5 12.09 6.49 10.65
CA LEU A 5 11.44 5.23 11.01
C LEU A 5 10.46 4.88 9.87
N LEU A 6 10.82 3.92 9.03
CA LEU A 6 9.83 3.13 8.29
C LEU A 6 9.42 1.95 9.19
N THR A 7 8.34 2.12 9.93
CA THR A 7 7.69 1.01 10.63
C THR A 7 6.74 0.35 9.64
N ALA A 8 7.20 -0.68 8.93
CA ALA A 8 6.33 -1.56 8.16
C ALA A 8 5.70 -2.59 9.12
N LEU A 9 4.46 -2.33 9.54
CA LEU A 9 3.68 -3.26 10.35
C LEU A 9 3.02 -4.26 9.38
N PHE A 10 3.67 -5.41 9.15
CA PHE A 10 3.09 -6.49 8.36
C PHE A 10 2.09 -7.28 9.22
N VAL A 11 0.79 -7.03 9.01
CA VAL A 11 -0.27 -7.92 9.50
C VAL A 11 -0.56 -8.94 8.41
N VAL A 12 -0.03 -10.15 8.58
CA VAL A 12 -0.40 -11.31 7.76
C VAL A 12 -1.83 -11.67 8.10
N THR A 13 -2.78 -11.33 7.22
CA THR A 13 -4.18 -11.75 7.38
C THR A 13 -4.47 -12.85 6.37
N PHE A 14 -4.57 -14.08 6.85
CA PHE A 14 -5.15 -15.20 6.10
C PHE A 14 -6.66 -14.97 5.97
N PHE A 15 -7.21 -15.02 4.75
CA PHE A 15 -8.63 -15.35 4.58
C PHE A 15 -8.84 -16.31 3.42
N SER A 16 -9.46 -17.43 3.77
CA SER A 16 -10.13 -18.37 2.88
C SER A 16 -11.45 -17.79 2.35
N LEU A 17 -11.84 -18.28 1.18
CA LEU A 17 -12.98 -17.85 0.37
C LEU A 17 -14.30 -17.64 1.14
N SER A 18 -14.94 -16.48 0.91
CA SER A 18 -16.20 -16.31 0.16
C SER A 18 -16.97 -15.08 0.67
N ALA A 19 -16.76 -13.95 0.00
CA ALA A 19 -17.64 -12.79 0.07
C ALA A 19 -17.85 -12.29 -1.36
N VAL A 20 -19.11 -12.02 -1.72
CA VAL A 20 -19.46 -11.41 -3.00
C VAL A 20 -18.69 -10.09 -3.09
N SER A 21 -17.75 -9.98 -4.03
CA SER A 21 -16.89 -8.80 -4.18
C SER A 21 -17.75 -7.61 -4.59
N ALA A 22 -18.09 -6.74 -3.65
CA ALA A 22 -18.48 -5.37 -3.99
C ALA A 22 -17.24 -4.68 -4.58
N SER A 23 -17.39 -4.00 -5.72
CA SER A 23 -16.29 -3.20 -6.27
C SER A 23 -15.92 -2.11 -5.27
N ALA A 24 -14.62 -1.83 -5.16
CA ALA A 24 -14.12 -0.69 -4.42
C ALA A 24 -14.42 0.65 -5.08
N VAL A 25 -14.78 0.62 -6.36
CA VAL A 25 -15.13 1.82 -7.11
C VAL A 25 -16.65 1.97 -7.13
N VAL A 26 -17.12 3.17 -6.83
CA VAL A 26 -18.53 3.56 -6.94
C VAL A 26 -18.57 4.86 -7.73
N ASN A 27 -19.30 4.87 -8.86
CA ASN A 27 -19.36 5.99 -9.79
C ASN A 27 -17.97 6.54 -10.14
N ASP A 28 -17.08 5.64 -10.57
CA ASP A 28 -15.69 5.94 -10.97
C ASP A 28 -14.84 6.64 -9.91
N ARG A 29 -15.25 6.58 -8.64
CA ARG A 29 -14.50 7.12 -7.51
C ARG A 29 -14.04 6.04 -6.57
N VAL A 30 -12.84 6.23 -6.01
CA VAL A 30 -12.23 5.37 -4.99
C VAL A 30 -12.02 6.15 -3.68
N LYS A 31 -12.21 5.50 -2.53
CA LYS A 31 -11.76 6.01 -1.22
C LYS A 31 -10.42 5.39 -0.86
N VAL A 32 -9.38 6.20 -0.82
CA VAL A 32 -8.02 5.77 -0.48
C VAL A 32 -7.68 6.15 0.95
N GLY A 33 -7.45 5.17 1.83
CA GLY A 33 -7.02 5.41 3.20
C GLY A 33 -5.61 5.97 3.27
N LEU A 34 -5.45 7.17 3.86
CA LEU A 34 -4.15 7.84 3.98
C LEU A 34 -3.54 7.69 5.37
N TRP A 35 -4.36 7.85 6.43
CA TRP A 35 -3.96 7.71 7.83
C TRP A 35 -5.11 7.09 8.61
N TYR A 36 -4.90 5.92 9.20
CA TYR A 36 -5.97 5.14 9.81
C TYR A 36 -5.42 4.14 10.85
N GLY A 37 -6.32 3.54 11.64
CA GLY A 37 -5.96 2.54 12.64
C GLY A 37 -5.01 3.12 13.69
N SER A 38 -3.88 2.46 13.95
CA SER A 38 -2.87 2.97 14.90
C SER A 38 -2.20 4.28 14.48
N ASN A 39 -2.34 4.68 13.21
CA ASN A 39 -1.82 5.92 12.67
C ASN A 39 -2.91 7.02 12.54
N ALA A 40 -4.13 6.79 13.01
CA ALA A 40 -5.20 7.79 12.98
C ALA A 40 -4.79 9.10 13.67
N LEU A 41 -5.27 10.23 13.14
CA LEU A 41 -4.80 11.57 13.52
C LEU A 41 -5.78 12.26 14.48
N PHE A 42 -5.27 12.95 15.50
CA PHE A 42 -6.10 13.85 16.31
C PHE A 42 -6.53 15.09 15.52
N SER A 43 -5.61 15.64 14.71
CA SER A 43 -5.87 16.78 13.83
C SER A 43 -5.16 16.60 12.48
N ALA A 44 -5.87 16.94 11.41
CA ALA A 44 -5.44 16.78 10.03
C ALA A 44 -5.50 18.13 9.28
N ASN A 45 -4.35 18.62 8.84
CA ASN A 45 -4.24 19.92 8.18
C ASN A 45 -4.27 19.76 6.66
N LEU A 46 -5.07 20.56 5.99
CA LEU A 46 -5.10 20.71 4.54
C LEU A 46 -4.64 22.10 4.11
N GLU A 47 -4.01 22.19 2.95
CA GLU A 47 -3.72 23.46 2.26
C GLU A 47 -4.11 23.36 0.79
N ASN A 48 -5.09 24.16 0.36
CA ASN A 48 -5.58 24.20 -1.02
C ASN A 48 -4.72 25.21 -1.78
N SER A 49 -3.67 24.71 -2.43
CA SER A 49 -2.63 25.56 -3.02
C SER A 49 -3.03 26.23 -4.34
N LEU A 50 -4.07 25.73 -5.02
CA LEU A 50 -4.52 26.22 -6.33
C LEU A 50 -5.93 26.81 -6.30
N GLY A 51 -6.56 26.83 -5.14
CA GLY A 51 -7.99 27.09 -5.00
C GLY A 51 -8.34 28.25 -4.09
N GLU A 52 -9.65 28.47 -3.92
CA GLU A 52 -10.21 29.64 -3.22
C GLU A 52 -10.81 29.28 -1.86
N GLY A 53 -10.70 28.02 -1.42
CA GLY A 53 -11.34 27.57 -0.20
C GLY A 53 -11.75 26.10 -0.22
N TYR A 54 -12.77 25.79 0.57
CA TYR A 54 -13.36 24.46 0.67
C TYR A 54 -14.86 24.51 0.91
N GLU A 55 -15.56 23.53 0.38
CA GLU A 55 -16.89 23.16 0.82
C GLU A 55 -16.85 22.13 1.96
N PHE A 56 -17.76 22.29 2.92
CA PHE A 56 -18.01 21.36 4.01
C PHE A 56 -19.25 20.53 3.69
N GLY A 57 -19.25 19.25 4.01
CA GLY A 57 -20.36 18.38 3.66
C GLY A 57 -20.12 16.92 4.04
N TRP A 58 -20.63 16.01 3.23
CA TRP A 58 -20.30 14.59 3.31
C TRP A 58 -20.34 13.96 1.91
N PHE A 59 -19.65 12.84 1.71
CA PHE A 59 -19.85 12.00 0.53
C PHE A 59 -20.95 10.99 0.83
N ASP A 60 -21.97 10.91 -0.02
CA ASP A 60 -23.02 9.91 0.15
C ASP A 60 -22.60 8.51 -0.37
N GLU A 61 -23.53 7.56 -0.35
CA GLU A 61 -23.29 6.18 -0.79
C GLU A 61 -22.83 6.08 -2.25
N SER A 62 -23.22 7.06 -3.07
CA SER A 62 -22.84 7.18 -4.48
C SER A 62 -21.51 7.95 -4.68
N ARG A 63 -20.86 8.36 -3.59
CA ARG A 63 -19.63 9.19 -3.56
C ARG A 63 -19.79 10.55 -4.22
N GLU A 64 -21.04 11.01 -4.31
CA GLU A 64 -21.35 12.40 -4.63
C GLU A 64 -21.21 13.25 -3.37
N PHE A 65 -20.61 14.43 -3.54
CA PHE A 65 -20.46 15.37 -2.44
C PHE A 65 -21.79 16.09 -2.19
N ARG A 66 -22.25 16.07 -0.94
CA ARG A 66 -23.43 16.79 -0.47
C ARG A 66 -22.95 17.97 0.36
N SER A 67 -22.98 19.15 -0.27
CA SER A 67 -22.52 20.41 0.33
C SER A 67 -23.47 20.90 1.42
N LEU A 68 -22.91 21.42 2.49
CA LEU A 68 -23.59 22.07 3.61
C LEU A 68 -23.24 23.55 3.67
N GLY A 69 -21.96 23.89 3.52
CA GLY A 69 -21.44 25.24 3.67
C GLY A 69 -20.05 25.35 3.07
N ARG A 70 -19.41 26.52 3.20
CA ARG A 70 -18.10 26.78 2.59
C ARG A 70 -17.27 27.76 3.39
N THR A 71 -15.97 27.79 3.09
CA THR A 71 -15.03 28.78 3.61
C THR A 71 -14.09 29.24 2.50
N GLY A 72 -13.69 30.52 2.54
CA GLY A 72 -12.61 31.05 1.69
C GLY A 72 -11.20 30.76 2.25
N GLU A 73 -11.12 30.10 3.40
CA GLU A 73 -9.85 29.77 4.05
C GLU A 73 -9.19 28.59 3.33
N THR A 74 -8.00 28.82 2.78
CA THR A 74 -7.27 27.79 2.02
C THR A 74 -6.46 26.84 2.90
N GLN A 75 -6.27 27.18 4.18
CA GLN A 75 -5.56 26.35 5.16
C GLN A 75 -6.46 26.01 6.35
N ILE A 76 -6.99 24.79 6.38
CA ILE A 76 -7.93 24.34 7.43
C ILE A 76 -7.46 23.06 8.12
N SER A 77 -7.85 22.91 9.38
CA SER A 77 -7.55 21.73 10.22
C SER A 77 -8.83 21.04 10.64
N MET A 78 -8.94 19.74 10.38
CA MET A 78 -10.03 18.90 10.85
C MET A 78 -9.55 18.21 12.13
N THR A 79 -10.15 18.58 13.26
CA THR A 79 -9.71 18.18 14.60
C THR A 79 -10.80 17.41 15.32
N ALA A 80 -10.43 16.33 16.00
CA ALA A 80 -11.35 15.52 16.78
C ALA A 80 -12.02 16.39 17.86
N ALA A 81 -13.35 16.48 17.83
CA ALA A 81 -14.10 17.32 18.76
C ALA A 81 -14.04 16.77 20.21
N GLY A 82 -14.25 17.67 21.17
CA GLY A 82 -14.06 17.44 22.60
C GLY A 82 -13.13 18.50 23.18
N ASP A 83 -12.33 18.11 24.18
CA ASP A 83 -11.32 19.00 24.76
C ASP A 83 -10.15 19.18 23.78
N ILE A 84 -10.07 20.37 23.17
CA ILE A 84 -9.03 20.72 22.20
C ILE A 84 -8.12 21.79 22.81
N TYR A 85 -6.84 21.46 22.92
CA TYR A 85 -5.81 22.39 23.35
C TYR A 85 -4.89 22.74 22.17
N MET A 86 -4.57 24.01 22.02
CA MET A 86 -3.61 24.48 21.03
C MET A 86 -2.40 25.11 21.72
N ASN A 87 -1.21 24.59 21.42
CA ASN A 87 0.04 25.12 21.97
C ASN A 87 0.49 26.41 21.25
N GLY A 88 1.57 27.03 21.74
CA GLY A 88 2.14 28.25 21.15
C GLY A 88 2.65 28.13 19.70
N SER A 89 2.84 26.92 19.16
CA SER A 89 3.20 26.70 17.75
C SER A 89 2.00 26.44 16.84
N GLY A 90 0.77 26.48 17.38
CA GLY A 90 -0.45 26.19 16.65
C GLY A 90 -0.74 24.70 16.45
N ALA A 91 -0.14 23.82 17.25
CA ALA A 91 -0.43 22.38 17.19
C ALA A 91 -1.60 22.04 18.13
N TYR A 92 -2.58 21.31 17.60
CA TYR A 92 -3.77 20.83 18.32
C TYR A 92 -3.48 19.50 19.03
N SER A 93 -4.01 19.34 20.25
CA SER A 93 -3.79 18.18 21.13
C SER A 93 -5.02 17.90 21.98
N PRO A 94 -5.33 16.63 22.29
CA PRO A 94 -6.33 16.26 23.29
C PRO A 94 -5.82 16.49 24.73
N ASP A 95 -4.49 16.55 24.89
CA ASP A 95 -3.82 16.73 26.17
C ASP A 95 -3.33 18.17 26.34
N ILE A 96 -3.38 18.67 27.58
CA ILE A 96 -2.85 19.99 27.96
C ILE A 96 -1.35 20.07 27.63
N PRO A 97 -0.93 20.98 26.73
CA PRO A 97 0.48 21.15 26.38
C PRO A 97 1.29 21.71 27.55
N SER A 98 2.60 21.42 27.58
CA SER A 98 3.52 22.09 28.50
C SER A 98 3.66 23.58 28.12
N GLY A 99 3.26 24.47 29.03
CA GLY A 99 3.33 25.93 28.82
C GLY A 99 1.96 26.56 28.58
N GLY A 100 1.95 27.75 28.00
CA GLY A 100 0.70 28.45 27.65
C GLY A 100 -0.02 27.75 26.49
N TYR A 101 -1.35 27.69 26.59
CA TYR A 101 -2.21 27.09 25.57
C TYR A 101 -3.47 27.94 25.35
N ARG A 102 -4.10 27.75 24.20
CA ARG A 102 -5.48 28.17 23.94
C ARG A 102 -6.39 26.94 24.06
N PHE A 103 -7.61 27.15 24.55
CA PHE A 103 -8.61 26.10 24.74
C PHE A 103 -9.77 26.36 23.78
N LEU A 104 -10.13 25.37 22.96
CA LEU A 104 -11.05 25.52 21.83
C LEU A 104 -12.30 24.66 21.92
N GLY A 105 -12.46 23.84 22.97
CA GLY A 105 -13.62 22.94 22.97
C GLY A 105 -13.81 22.22 24.28
N GLY A 106 -15.07 21.93 24.57
CA GLY A 106 -15.56 21.27 25.77
C GLY A 106 -17.06 21.51 25.81
N TRP A 107 -17.46 22.71 26.23
CA TRP A 107 -18.85 23.17 26.29
C TRP A 107 -19.06 24.47 25.51
N HIS A 108 -20.26 24.63 24.95
CA HIS A 108 -20.64 25.77 24.13
C HIS A 108 -22.07 26.21 24.48
N VAL A 109 -22.36 27.51 24.34
CA VAL A 109 -23.76 27.97 24.23
C VAL A 109 -24.26 27.59 22.83
N GLU A 110 -25.49 27.07 22.74
CA GLU A 110 -26.11 26.67 21.49
C GLU A 110 -27.31 27.55 21.15
N LEU A 111 -27.40 27.96 19.89
CA LEU A 111 -28.59 28.50 19.25
C LEU A 111 -29.05 27.51 18.19
N ALA A 112 -30.33 27.19 18.13
CA ALA A 112 -30.92 26.25 17.18
C ALA A 112 -31.90 26.94 16.22
N GLY A 113 -32.48 26.16 15.30
CA GLY A 113 -33.57 26.62 14.43
C GLY A 113 -33.10 27.33 13.15
N PHE A 114 -31.86 27.14 12.73
CA PHE A 114 -31.36 27.68 11.47
C PHE A 114 -31.74 26.79 10.29
N ARG A 115 -32.21 27.39 9.20
CA ARG A 115 -32.68 26.66 8.01
C ARG A 115 -31.53 26.10 7.19
N ASP A 116 -30.47 26.89 7.06
CA ASP A 116 -29.32 26.60 6.22
C ASP A 116 -28.03 27.19 6.81
N TYR A 117 -26.90 26.89 6.16
CA TYR A 117 -25.58 27.34 6.61
C TYR A 117 -25.43 28.85 6.63
N GLU A 118 -26.01 29.57 5.66
CA GLU A 118 -25.87 31.03 5.58
C GLU A 118 -26.62 31.71 6.72
N ASP A 119 -27.85 31.26 7.01
CA ASP A 119 -28.62 31.74 8.17
C ASP A 119 -27.85 31.50 9.49
N ALA A 120 -27.22 30.33 9.65
CA ALA A 120 -26.38 30.02 10.82
C ALA A 120 -25.07 30.83 10.85
N ALA A 121 -24.40 31.00 9.70
CA ALA A 121 -23.16 31.75 9.59
C ALA A 121 -23.37 33.25 9.86
N ASP A 122 -24.50 33.81 9.43
CA ASP A 122 -24.90 35.19 9.74
C ASP A 122 -25.05 35.40 11.24
N ALA A 123 -25.79 34.52 11.93
CA ALA A 123 -25.94 34.57 13.38
C ALA A 123 -24.61 34.32 14.12
N ALA A 124 -23.79 33.38 13.64
CA ALA A 124 -22.46 33.13 14.19
C ALA A 124 -21.57 34.38 14.14
N ARG A 125 -21.63 35.16 13.04
CA ARG A 125 -20.91 36.43 12.90
C ARG A 125 -21.41 37.51 13.85
N GLU A 126 -22.70 37.54 14.17
CA GLU A 126 -23.29 38.47 15.13
C GLU A 126 -22.84 38.17 16.57
N TYR A 127 -22.86 36.90 16.97
CA TYR A 127 -22.64 36.49 18.36
C TYR A 127 -21.20 36.05 18.68
N GLY A 128 -20.31 36.00 17.68
CA GLY A 128 -18.94 35.53 17.85
C GLY A 128 -18.85 34.00 18.06
N GLY A 129 -19.68 33.26 17.33
CA GLY A 129 -19.72 31.80 17.31
C GLY A 129 -19.29 31.20 15.97
N TYR A 130 -19.70 29.96 15.73
CA TYR A 130 -19.51 29.26 14.45
C TYR A 130 -20.72 28.39 14.11
N PRO A 131 -21.03 28.19 12.82
CA PRO A 131 -22.08 27.27 12.38
C PRO A 131 -21.68 25.81 12.66
N ALA A 132 -22.63 24.98 13.04
CA ALA A 132 -22.43 23.56 13.24
C ALA A 132 -23.59 22.75 12.64
N TRP A 133 -23.27 21.60 12.05
CA TRP A 133 -24.25 20.63 11.56
C TRP A 133 -24.32 19.44 12.50
N ILE A 134 -25.40 19.37 13.28
CA ILE A 134 -25.58 18.41 14.36
C ILE A 134 -26.82 17.57 14.07
N SER A 135 -26.62 16.28 13.82
CA SER A 135 -27.70 15.29 13.62
C SER A 135 -28.76 15.66 12.58
N GLY A 136 -28.37 16.42 11.53
CA GLY A 136 -29.28 16.81 10.45
C GLY A 136 -29.82 18.24 10.54
N GLU A 137 -29.39 19.02 11.54
CA GLU A 137 -29.86 20.38 11.77
C GLU A 137 -28.69 21.36 11.87
N PHE A 138 -28.90 22.60 11.41
CA PHE A 138 -27.95 23.68 11.64
C PHE A 138 -28.20 24.34 13.00
N VAL A 139 -27.12 24.48 13.75
CA VAL A 139 -27.05 25.21 15.02
C VAL A 139 -25.88 26.19 14.98
N VAL A 140 -25.84 27.14 15.91
CA VAL A 140 -24.68 28.01 16.14
C VAL A 140 -24.11 27.72 17.52
N ARG A 141 -22.81 27.50 17.57
CA ARG A 141 -22.06 27.26 18.81
C ARG A 141 -21.25 28.50 19.17
N ILE A 142 -21.36 28.94 20.42
CA ILE A 142 -20.73 30.17 20.90
C ILE A 142 -19.84 29.85 22.11
N GLY A 143 -18.63 30.44 22.10
CA GLY A 143 -17.62 30.27 23.14
C GLY A 143 -16.94 28.90 23.15
N SER A 144 -15.95 28.75 24.02
CA SER A 144 -15.23 27.49 24.27
C SER A 144 -14.98 27.36 25.77
N TYR A 145 -15.97 26.82 26.49
CA TYR A 145 -16.01 26.79 27.95
C TYR A 145 -15.49 25.47 28.50
N GLN A 146 -14.76 25.52 29.62
CA GLN A 146 -14.17 24.32 30.23
C GLN A 146 -15.22 23.47 30.96
N SER A 147 -16.32 24.09 31.35
CA SER A 147 -17.39 23.41 32.06
C SER A 147 -18.77 23.85 31.59
N ARG A 148 -19.74 22.96 31.78
CA ARG A 148 -21.15 23.25 31.56
C ARG A 148 -21.61 24.51 32.29
N SER A 149 -21.20 24.67 33.55
CA SER A 149 -21.62 25.82 34.38
C SER A 149 -21.11 27.15 33.83
N GLU A 150 -19.89 27.18 33.28
CA GLU A 150 -19.36 28.40 32.64
C GLU A 150 -20.16 28.78 31.41
N ALA A 151 -20.51 27.79 30.56
CA ALA A 151 -21.37 28.02 29.41
C ALA A 151 -22.78 28.48 29.82
N GLU A 152 -23.37 27.87 30.86
CA GLU A 152 -24.72 28.20 31.35
C GLU A 152 -24.83 29.66 31.82
N ASN A 153 -23.76 30.23 32.38
CA ASN A 153 -23.73 31.64 32.80
C ASN A 153 -23.90 32.61 31.63
N ASP A 154 -23.50 32.20 30.42
CA ASP A 154 -23.51 33.02 29.21
C ASP A 154 -24.73 32.76 28.31
N VAL A 155 -25.56 31.74 28.57
CA VAL A 155 -26.76 31.42 27.77
C VAL A 155 -27.67 32.64 27.60
N ASN A 156 -28.01 33.30 28.72
CA ASN A 156 -28.90 34.47 28.72
C ASN A 156 -28.29 35.67 27.97
N ARG A 157 -26.97 35.76 27.89
CA ARG A 157 -26.27 36.86 27.19
C ARG A 157 -26.47 36.78 25.69
N TYR A 158 -26.53 35.56 25.15
CA TYR A 158 -26.63 35.31 23.72
C TYR A 158 -28.03 34.89 23.25
N GLY A 159 -29.00 34.82 24.17
CA GLY A 159 -30.33 34.29 23.85
C GLY A 159 -30.30 32.81 23.48
N GLY A 160 -29.32 32.05 24.01
CA GLY A 160 -29.10 30.63 23.77
C GLY A 160 -30.31 29.75 24.10
N ASP A 161 -30.55 28.71 23.31
CA ASP A 161 -31.53 27.66 23.60
C ASP A 161 -31.03 26.72 24.72
N GLY A 162 -29.71 26.69 24.94
CA GLY A 162 -29.09 25.94 26.02
C GLY A 162 -27.57 25.86 25.90
N VAL A 163 -27.03 24.82 26.52
CA VAL A 163 -25.61 24.47 26.44
C VAL A 163 -25.45 23.08 25.85
N ALA A 164 -24.41 22.90 25.05
CA ALA A 164 -24.12 21.63 24.42
C ALA A 164 -22.63 21.31 24.48
N GLN A 165 -22.34 20.02 24.61
CA GLN A 165 -21.00 19.46 24.59
C GLN A 165 -20.75 18.90 23.19
N SER A 166 -19.55 19.09 22.64
CA SER A 166 -19.16 18.34 21.45
C SER A 166 -19.11 16.86 21.76
N SER A 167 -19.63 16.02 20.87
CA SER A 167 -19.67 14.58 21.10
C SER A 167 -18.31 13.92 20.83
N SER A 168 -18.21 12.64 21.22
CA SER A 168 -17.06 11.82 20.88
C SER A 168 -16.93 11.53 19.38
N THR A 169 -17.94 11.78 18.54
CA THR A 169 -17.89 11.54 17.09
C THR A 169 -17.75 12.81 16.26
N GLY A 170 -17.94 13.99 16.89
CA GLY A 170 -17.86 15.27 16.19
C GLY A 170 -16.46 15.62 15.66
N ILE A 171 -16.40 16.49 14.67
CA ILE A 171 -15.16 17.04 14.12
C ILE A 171 -15.29 18.56 14.04
N VAL A 172 -14.31 19.27 14.58
CA VAL A 172 -14.20 20.73 14.53
C VAL A 172 -13.23 21.12 13.43
N VAL A 173 -13.66 22.02 12.55
CA VAL A 173 -12.86 22.61 11.48
C VAL A 173 -12.37 23.98 11.93
N THR A 174 -11.06 24.20 11.92
CA THR A 174 -10.44 25.48 12.29
C THR A 174 -9.59 26.05 11.15
N VAL A 175 -9.34 27.36 11.17
CA VAL A 175 -8.23 27.92 10.37
C VAL A 175 -6.93 27.38 10.97
N THR A 176 -6.11 26.76 10.12
CA THR A 176 -4.91 26.02 10.55
C THR A 176 -4.00 26.88 11.43
N LYS A 177 -3.58 26.33 12.58
CA LYS A 177 -2.71 26.99 13.58
C LYS A 177 -3.33 28.20 14.27
N THR A 178 -4.65 28.32 14.27
CA THR A 178 -5.39 29.36 14.98
C THR A 178 -6.46 28.75 15.89
N ASP A 179 -7.05 29.58 16.76
CA ASP A 179 -8.23 29.30 17.56
C ASP A 179 -9.55 29.67 16.86
N GLN A 180 -9.50 30.10 15.60
CA GLN A 180 -10.70 30.41 14.82
C GLN A 180 -11.37 29.11 14.34
N ILE A 181 -12.50 28.79 14.95
CA ILE A 181 -13.37 27.70 14.50
C ILE A 181 -14.24 28.19 13.34
N LEU A 182 -14.30 27.39 12.28
CA LEU A 182 -15.07 27.67 11.06
C LEU A 182 -16.37 26.88 11.02
N PHE A 183 -16.34 25.63 11.48
CA PHE A 183 -17.46 24.70 11.38
C PHE A 183 -17.31 23.54 12.36
N GLU A 184 -18.41 22.95 12.80
CA GLU A 184 -18.43 21.65 13.49
C GLU A 184 -19.42 20.71 12.80
N PHE A 185 -19.02 19.45 12.63
CA PHE A 185 -19.84 18.42 12.01
C PHE A 185 -19.98 17.23 12.94
N ASP A 186 -21.21 16.85 13.23
CA ASP A 186 -21.49 15.64 14.00
C ASP A 186 -22.82 15.01 13.57
N CYS A 187 -22.75 13.74 13.16
CA CYS A 187 -23.92 12.93 12.82
C CYS A 187 -23.96 11.63 13.65
N GLY A 188 -23.37 11.62 14.85
CA GLY A 188 -23.36 10.45 15.73
C GLY A 188 -22.67 9.24 15.12
N GLY A 189 -21.68 9.46 14.24
CA GLY A 189 -20.99 8.41 13.48
C GLY A 189 -21.77 7.85 12.28
N ALA A 190 -23.00 8.30 12.01
CA ALA A 190 -23.78 7.85 10.87
C ALA A 190 -23.28 8.42 9.53
N ARG A 191 -22.56 9.55 9.56
CA ARG A 191 -21.93 10.19 8.41
C ARG A 191 -20.54 10.69 8.79
N ASN A 192 -19.65 10.69 7.82
CA ASN A 192 -18.30 11.23 7.96
C ASN A 192 -18.27 12.66 7.40
N LEU A 193 -17.50 13.54 8.03
CA LEU A 193 -17.25 14.88 7.47
C LEU A 193 -16.50 14.72 6.15
N GLY A 194 -17.05 15.30 5.09
CA GLY A 194 -16.41 15.48 3.80
C GLY A 194 -15.93 16.93 3.65
N ILE A 195 -14.76 17.08 3.04
CA ILE A 195 -14.17 18.37 2.64
C ILE A 195 -13.86 18.29 1.14
N LEU A 196 -14.44 19.20 0.35
CA LEU A 196 -14.18 19.29 -1.08
C LEU A 196 -13.42 20.59 -1.38
N PRO A 197 -12.21 20.55 -1.96
CA PRO A 197 -11.49 21.76 -2.33
C PRO A 197 -12.21 22.50 -3.47
N GLU A 198 -12.31 23.81 -3.35
CA GLU A 198 -12.80 24.68 -4.43
C GLU A 198 -11.62 25.13 -5.28
N GLY A 199 -11.62 24.80 -6.57
CA GLY A 199 -10.50 25.02 -7.49
C GLY A 199 -10.76 26.10 -8.54
N TRP A 200 -9.70 26.81 -8.96
CA TRP A 200 -9.80 27.72 -10.11
C TRP A 200 -9.98 26.92 -11.41
N ARG A 201 -11.05 27.20 -12.17
CA ARG A 201 -11.44 26.43 -13.39
C ARG A 201 -11.62 24.92 -13.17
N GLY A 202 -11.89 24.50 -11.92
CA GLY A 202 -12.06 23.09 -11.57
C GLY A 202 -10.76 22.35 -11.24
N GLU A 203 -9.60 22.99 -11.32
CA GLU A 203 -8.32 22.39 -10.92
C GLU A 203 -8.13 22.50 -9.40
N THR A 204 -7.93 21.37 -8.73
CA THR A 204 -7.70 21.31 -7.28
C THR A 204 -6.43 20.52 -6.97
N ALA A 205 -5.56 21.09 -6.13
CA ALA A 205 -4.41 20.38 -5.58
C ALA A 205 -4.25 20.70 -4.10
N THR A 206 -4.69 19.77 -3.26
CA THR A 206 -4.70 19.92 -1.82
C THR A 206 -3.48 19.24 -1.20
N TRP A 207 -2.66 20.00 -0.50
CA TRP A 207 -1.56 19.48 0.29
C TRP A 207 -2.05 18.82 1.56
N PHE A 208 -1.55 17.61 1.80
CA PHE A 208 -1.75 16.87 3.02
C PHE A 208 -0.51 16.00 3.30
N LYS A 209 0.08 16.17 4.49
CA LYS A 209 1.22 15.35 4.97
C LYS A 209 2.37 15.20 3.95
N GLY A 210 2.69 16.28 3.24
CA GLY A 210 3.83 16.35 2.32
C GLY A 210 3.55 15.91 0.87
N TYR A 211 2.30 15.57 0.54
CA TYR A 211 1.88 15.25 -0.82
C TYR A 211 0.66 16.09 -1.21
N LYS A 212 0.49 16.33 -2.51
CA LYS A 212 -0.71 16.93 -3.09
C LYS A 212 -1.68 15.85 -3.53
N TYR A 213 -2.97 16.12 -3.41
CA TYR A 213 -4.03 15.20 -3.83
C TYR A 213 -5.06 15.94 -4.67
N ALA A 214 -5.64 15.23 -5.64
CA ALA A 214 -6.86 15.61 -6.33
C ALA A 214 -8.09 15.09 -5.55
N GLY A 215 -9.28 15.55 -5.91
CA GLY A 215 -10.52 15.15 -5.26
C GLY A 215 -10.67 15.70 -3.84
N GLY A 216 -11.60 15.12 -3.08
CA GLY A 216 -11.92 15.56 -1.72
C GLY A 216 -11.35 14.65 -0.64
N PHE A 217 -11.67 14.98 0.61
CA PHE A 217 -11.23 14.24 1.79
C PHE A 217 -12.43 13.86 2.64
N GLU A 218 -12.39 12.66 3.20
CA GLU A 218 -13.36 12.19 4.17
C GLU A 218 -12.67 11.84 5.49
N TYR A 219 -13.29 12.30 6.58
CA TYR A 219 -12.81 12.21 7.95
C TYR A 219 -13.75 11.36 8.78
N ALA A 220 -13.41 10.08 8.94
CA ALA A 220 -14.23 9.12 9.67
C ALA A 220 -13.86 9.10 11.16
N ARG A 221 -14.87 9.30 12.01
CA ARG A 221 -14.74 9.29 13.48
C ARG A 221 -15.95 8.57 14.14
N VAL A 222 -16.27 7.38 13.62
CA VAL A 222 -17.55 6.67 13.87
C VAL A 222 -17.81 6.34 15.34
N THR A 223 -16.80 5.87 16.08
CA THR A 223 -16.93 5.49 17.51
C THR A 223 -16.14 6.42 18.43
N GLY A 224 -15.67 7.55 17.90
CA GLY A 224 -14.77 8.48 18.55
C GLY A 224 -13.29 8.12 18.52
N GLY A 225 -12.50 8.78 19.36
CA GLY A 225 -11.04 8.73 19.31
C GLY A 225 -10.45 9.62 18.22
N ASN A 226 -9.34 9.18 17.62
CA ASN A 226 -8.68 9.87 16.52
C ASN A 226 -9.43 9.64 15.19
N ILE A 227 -9.09 10.46 14.20
CA ILE A 227 -9.73 10.52 12.89
C ILE A 227 -8.99 9.63 11.89
N ASN A 228 -9.74 8.78 11.20
CA ASN A 228 -9.27 8.13 9.98
C ASN A 228 -9.46 9.09 8.80
N VAL A 229 -8.40 9.33 8.04
CA VAL A 229 -8.39 10.24 6.89
C VAL A 229 -8.31 9.42 5.61
N SER A 230 -9.26 9.67 4.70
CA SER A 230 -9.28 9.09 3.36
C SER A 230 -9.39 10.19 2.30
N ASN A 231 -8.80 9.94 1.13
CA ASN A 231 -8.98 10.76 -0.05
C ASN A 231 -10.04 10.12 -0.95
N VAL A 232 -11.03 10.90 -1.39
CA VAL A 232 -12.11 10.50 -2.27
C VAL A 232 -11.83 11.10 -3.64
N VAL A 233 -11.48 10.26 -4.61
CA VAL A 233 -10.85 10.69 -5.86
C VAL A 233 -11.37 9.87 -7.05
N ASP A 234 -11.46 10.49 -8.21
CA ASP A 234 -11.78 9.80 -9.46
C ASP A 234 -10.67 8.79 -9.81
N VAL A 235 -11.05 7.64 -10.39
CA VAL A 235 -10.13 6.52 -10.60
C VAL A 235 -8.97 6.89 -11.50
N GLU A 236 -9.16 7.72 -12.52
CA GLU A 236 -8.06 8.13 -13.40
C GLU A 236 -7.03 9.01 -12.66
N ASP A 237 -7.47 9.89 -11.76
CA ASP A 237 -6.59 10.67 -10.89
C ASP A 237 -5.90 9.79 -9.85
N TYR A 238 -6.57 8.73 -9.39
CA TYR A 238 -5.94 7.70 -8.56
C TYR A 238 -4.81 6.99 -9.32
N VAL A 239 -5.07 6.51 -10.54
CA VAL A 239 -4.08 5.81 -11.36
C VAL A 239 -2.89 6.72 -11.64
N LYS A 240 -3.11 7.99 -12.01
CA LYS A 240 -2.05 9.00 -12.16
C LYS A 240 -1.19 9.14 -10.91
N GLY A 241 -1.80 9.05 -9.72
CA GLY A 241 -1.09 9.13 -8.45
C GLY A 241 -0.36 7.85 -8.00
N VAL A 242 -0.59 6.72 -8.67
CA VAL A 242 0.10 5.44 -8.42
C VAL A 242 1.28 5.26 -9.36
N ILE A 243 1.11 5.47 -10.67
CA ILE A 243 2.12 5.13 -11.69
C ILE A 243 3.53 5.64 -11.36
N PRO A 244 3.75 6.91 -10.99
CA PRO A 244 5.09 7.46 -10.74
C PRO A 244 5.85 6.80 -9.59
N TYR A 245 5.14 6.05 -8.75
CA TYR A 245 5.70 5.34 -7.60
C TYR A 245 5.86 3.85 -7.83
N GLU A 246 5.39 3.35 -8.97
CA GLU A 246 5.54 1.98 -9.43
C GLU A 246 6.54 1.87 -10.60
N MET A 247 6.44 2.79 -11.57
CA MET A 247 7.35 2.91 -12.71
C MET A 247 7.84 4.35 -12.84
N SER A 248 9.08 4.53 -13.32
CA SER A 248 9.61 5.86 -13.60
C SER A 248 8.87 6.50 -14.77
N GLY A 249 8.51 7.79 -14.65
CA GLY A 249 7.77 8.52 -15.70
C GLY A 249 8.48 8.60 -17.06
N ASP A 250 9.80 8.41 -17.10
CA ASP A 250 10.61 8.40 -18.33
C ASP A 250 10.67 7.01 -19.02
N TRP A 251 9.97 6.01 -18.50
CA TRP A 251 9.90 4.69 -19.14
C TRP A 251 9.04 4.73 -20.41
N PRO A 252 9.23 3.80 -21.37
CA PRO A 252 8.46 3.78 -22.61
C PRO A 252 6.95 3.80 -22.36
N LEU A 253 6.22 4.55 -23.19
CA LEU A 253 4.78 4.77 -23.04
C LEU A 253 3.99 3.46 -22.90
N ALA A 254 4.25 2.46 -23.76
CA ALA A 254 3.55 1.17 -23.72
C ALA A 254 3.74 0.40 -22.40
N ALA A 255 4.87 0.57 -21.70
CA ALA A 255 5.07 -0.05 -20.39
C ALA A 255 4.25 0.67 -19.30
N LEU A 256 4.16 2.00 -19.38
CA LEU A 256 3.34 2.81 -18.49
C LEU A 256 1.83 2.57 -18.74
N GLU A 257 1.42 2.40 -19.99
CA GLU A 257 0.04 2.04 -20.38
C GLU A 257 -0.35 0.66 -19.81
N ALA A 258 0.54 -0.33 -19.93
CA ALA A 258 0.31 -1.65 -19.32
C ALA A 258 0.17 -1.55 -17.80
N GLN A 259 1.01 -0.74 -17.14
CA GLN A 259 0.92 -0.48 -15.71
C GLN A 259 -0.38 0.24 -15.34
N ALA A 260 -0.86 1.19 -16.14
CA ALA A 260 -2.11 1.90 -15.93
C ALA A 260 -3.30 0.94 -15.90
N VAL A 261 -3.40 0.05 -16.89
CA VAL A 261 -4.45 -0.97 -16.97
C VAL A 261 -4.39 -1.92 -15.77
N CYS A 262 -3.21 -2.37 -15.34
CA CYS A 262 -3.07 -3.20 -14.14
C CYS A 262 -3.50 -2.46 -12.87
N VAL A 263 -3.11 -1.19 -12.72
CA VAL A 263 -3.46 -0.37 -11.55
C VAL A 263 -4.97 -0.18 -11.46
N ARG A 264 -5.59 0.19 -12.58
CA ARG A 264 -7.04 0.38 -12.70
C ARG A 264 -7.80 -0.90 -12.41
N THR A 265 -7.40 -2.00 -13.02
CA THR A 265 -8.01 -3.32 -12.80
C THR A 265 -7.96 -3.72 -11.33
N PHE A 266 -6.81 -3.53 -10.67
CA PHE A 266 -6.65 -3.84 -9.26
C PHE A 266 -7.63 -3.04 -8.38
N VAL A 267 -7.74 -1.73 -8.58
CA VAL A 267 -8.62 -0.90 -7.74
C VAL A 267 -10.10 -1.23 -7.95
N TYR A 268 -10.54 -1.55 -9.18
CA TYR A 268 -11.91 -2.03 -9.40
C TYR A 268 -12.19 -3.39 -8.73
N GLY A 269 -11.17 -4.25 -8.62
CA GLY A 269 -11.28 -5.60 -8.06
C GLY A 269 -11.15 -5.71 -6.53
N ASN A 270 -10.71 -4.67 -5.81
CA ASN A 270 -10.25 -4.78 -4.42
C ASN A 270 -10.82 -3.74 -3.45
N ASN A 271 -11.58 -4.18 -2.45
CA ASN A 271 -12.14 -3.36 -1.37
C ASN A 271 -11.65 -3.78 0.03
N LYS A 272 -10.36 -4.11 0.12
CA LYS A 272 -9.72 -4.81 1.27
C LYS A 272 -9.95 -4.15 2.62
N HIS A 273 -10.19 -2.84 2.67
CA HIS A 273 -10.25 -2.08 3.90
C HIS A 273 -11.67 -1.59 4.27
N THR A 274 -12.67 -1.81 3.42
CA THR A 274 -13.99 -1.17 3.57
C THR A 274 -14.67 -1.57 4.88
N SER A 275 -14.65 -2.87 5.22
CA SER A 275 -15.32 -3.38 6.43
C SER A 275 -14.65 -2.96 7.73
N LEU A 276 -13.35 -2.66 7.71
CA LEU A 276 -12.57 -2.33 8.91
C LEU A 276 -12.47 -0.82 9.13
N TYR A 277 -12.31 -0.05 8.06
CA TYR A 277 -11.95 1.36 8.16
C TYR A 277 -12.83 2.31 7.33
N GLY A 278 -13.74 1.79 6.50
CA GLY A 278 -14.68 2.60 5.71
C GLY A 278 -14.10 3.20 4.41
N PHE A 279 -12.87 2.83 4.03
CA PHE A 279 -12.24 3.16 2.74
C PHE A 279 -11.87 1.88 1.99
N ASP A 280 -11.61 1.94 0.69
CA ASP A 280 -11.50 0.75 -0.14
C ASP A 280 -10.10 0.16 -0.19
N VAL A 281 -9.12 0.99 -0.55
CA VAL A 281 -7.71 0.65 -0.73
C VAL A 281 -6.83 1.55 0.14
N CYS A 282 -5.66 1.06 0.57
CA CYS A 282 -4.69 1.90 1.28
C CYS A 282 -3.70 2.55 0.33
N ASN A 283 -3.00 3.58 0.79
CA ASN A 283 -1.96 4.29 0.04
C ASN A 283 -0.56 3.63 0.11
N GLY A 284 -0.48 2.40 0.60
CA GLY A 284 0.75 1.66 0.84
C GLY A 284 0.83 0.34 0.09
N ALA A 285 1.94 -0.37 0.29
CA ALA A 285 2.26 -1.60 -0.44
C ALA A 285 1.28 -2.78 -0.22
N ASP A 286 0.39 -2.73 0.77
CA ASP A 286 -0.67 -3.74 0.93
C ASP A 286 -1.72 -3.66 -0.19
N CYS A 287 -1.85 -2.48 -0.81
CA CYS A 287 -2.63 -2.21 -2.00
C CYS A 287 -1.71 -1.72 -3.12
N GLN A 288 -1.52 -0.40 -3.23
CA GLN A 288 -0.66 0.25 -4.23
C GLN A 288 -0.09 1.53 -3.64
N VAL A 289 1.13 1.90 -4.02
CA VAL A 289 1.76 3.11 -3.48
C VAL A 289 1.11 4.34 -4.12
N TYR A 290 0.16 4.94 -3.42
CA TYR A 290 -0.58 6.13 -3.86
C TYR A 290 -0.10 7.38 -3.14
N ARG A 291 0.34 8.39 -3.90
CA ARG A 291 0.82 9.67 -3.35
C ARG A 291 0.28 10.88 -4.11
N GLY A 292 -0.90 10.71 -4.70
CA GLY A 292 -1.63 11.75 -5.43
C GLY A 292 -0.78 12.45 -6.48
N LEU A 293 -0.85 13.78 -6.51
CA LEU A 293 -0.13 14.65 -7.44
C LEU A 293 1.34 14.92 -7.01
N GLY A 294 1.88 14.11 -6.11
CA GLY A 294 3.28 14.16 -5.67
C GLY A 294 3.60 15.25 -4.64
N SER A 295 4.87 15.31 -4.21
CA SER A 295 5.35 16.14 -3.09
C SER A 295 5.96 17.49 -3.49
N GLY A 296 5.80 17.91 -4.76
CA GLY A 296 6.46 19.10 -5.32
C GLY A 296 7.96 18.94 -5.63
N GLY A 297 8.48 17.70 -5.58
CA GLY A 297 9.84 17.32 -6.01
C GLY A 297 9.83 16.35 -7.21
N ALA A 298 10.95 15.65 -7.45
CA ALA A 298 11.19 14.83 -8.66
C ALA A 298 10.30 13.58 -8.85
N ALA A 299 9.45 13.21 -7.87
CA ALA A 299 8.53 12.09 -7.98
C ALA A 299 7.08 12.59 -7.93
N GLY A 300 6.34 12.39 -9.01
CA GLY A 300 4.96 12.79 -9.22
C GLY A 300 4.54 12.50 -10.66
N PRO A 301 3.25 12.68 -11.00
CA PRO A 301 2.77 12.47 -12.36
C PRO A 301 3.55 13.36 -13.36
N SER A 302 4.10 12.74 -14.40
CA SER A 302 4.68 13.41 -15.58
C SER A 302 3.68 13.42 -16.72
N ASP A 303 3.89 14.29 -17.73
CA ASP A 303 3.08 14.31 -18.96
C ASP A 303 2.99 12.92 -19.58
N GLN A 304 4.12 12.21 -19.71
CA GLN A 304 4.16 10.86 -20.28
C GLN A 304 3.39 9.82 -19.44
N SER A 305 3.44 9.90 -18.11
CA SER A 305 2.63 9.02 -17.26
C SER A 305 1.15 9.36 -17.32
N ASN A 306 0.80 10.64 -17.46
CA ASN A 306 -0.59 11.08 -17.62
C ASN A 306 -1.13 10.63 -18.97
N ASP A 307 -0.37 10.79 -20.05
CA ASP A 307 -0.71 10.31 -21.39
C ASP A 307 -0.97 8.80 -21.38
N ALA A 308 -0.15 8.02 -20.66
CA ALA A 308 -0.37 6.57 -20.53
C ALA A 308 -1.71 6.22 -19.86
N VAL A 309 -2.08 6.99 -18.82
CA VAL A 309 -3.37 6.83 -18.14
C VAL A 309 -4.52 7.25 -19.05
N ASP A 310 -4.39 8.40 -19.71
CA ASP A 310 -5.43 8.96 -20.58
C ASP A 310 -5.65 8.12 -21.85
N ASN A 311 -4.59 7.55 -22.43
CA ASN A 311 -4.67 6.64 -23.57
C ASN A 311 -5.38 5.31 -23.26
N THR A 312 -5.35 4.90 -21.99
CA THR A 312 -5.95 3.65 -21.52
C THR A 312 -7.13 3.89 -20.58
N ALA A 313 -7.72 5.09 -20.60
CA ALA A 313 -8.77 5.48 -19.67
C ALA A 313 -9.94 4.49 -19.73
N GLY A 314 -10.38 4.02 -18.56
CA GLY A 314 -11.43 3.00 -18.44
C GLY A 314 -11.00 1.55 -18.76
N GLU A 315 -9.86 1.33 -19.43
CA GLU A 315 -9.46 -0.03 -19.82
C GLU A 315 -9.02 -0.88 -18.63
N CYS A 316 -9.57 -2.10 -18.55
CA CYS A 316 -9.27 -3.09 -17.51
C CYS A 316 -9.02 -4.49 -18.10
N LEU A 317 -8.39 -5.36 -17.31
CA LEU A 317 -8.20 -6.76 -17.65
C LEU A 317 -9.43 -7.59 -17.29
N TYR A 318 -9.86 -8.44 -18.21
CA TYR A 318 -10.95 -9.39 -18.03
C TYR A 318 -10.48 -10.80 -18.35
N TYR A 319 -10.86 -11.78 -17.52
CA TYR A 319 -10.65 -13.19 -17.78
C TYR A 319 -12.01 -13.88 -17.92
N ARG A 320 -12.25 -14.56 -19.04
CA ARG A 320 -13.55 -15.20 -19.35
C ARG A 320 -14.76 -14.26 -19.22
N GLY A 321 -14.54 -12.97 -19.49
CA GLY A 321 -15.57 -11.93 -19.42
C GLY A 321 -15.82 -11.35 -18.02
N GLU A 322 -15.13 -11.83 -16.99
CA GLU A 322 -15.18 -11.27 -15.64
C GLU A 322 -13.95 -10.40 -15.38
N LEU A 323 -14.13 -9.30 -14.64
CA LEU A 323 -13.02 -8.43 -14.24
C LEU A 323 -11.97 -9.25 -13.46
N VAL A 324 -10.71 -9.12 -13.85
CA VAL A 324 -9.59 -9.68 -13.09
C VAL A 324 -9.56 -9.05 -11.70
N LYS A 325 -9.55 -9.87 -10.65
CA LYS A 325 -9.52 -9.37 -9.26
C LYS A 325 -8.12 -8.97 -8.82
N ASP A 326 -7.13 -9.73 -9.26
CA ASP A 326 -5.74 -9.61 -8.83
C ASP A 326 -4.81 -9.35 -10.03
N ALA A 327 -4.81 -8.12 -10.54
CA ALA A 327 -3.86 -7.66 -11.55
C ALA A 327 -2.49 -7.31 -10.93
N VAL A 328 -1.88 -8.31 -10.28
CA VAL A 328 -0.63 -8.14 -9.53
C VAL A 328 0.56 -7.94 -10.47
N TYR A 329 1.53 -7.14 -10.03
CA TYR A 329 2.75 -6.82 -10.75
C TYR A 329 3.91 -6.67 -9.77
N HIS A 330 5.14 -6.78 -10.25
CA HIS A 330 6.34 -6.72 -9.43
C HIS A 330 7.52 -6.14 -10.21
N SER A 331 8.58 -5.72 -9.51
CA SER A 331 9.72 -5.06 -10.15
C SER A 331 10.44 -5.97 -11.15
N SER A 332 10.92 -7.14 -10.72
CA SER A 332 11.57 -8.12 -11.59
C SER A 332 11.50 -9.54 -11.04
N ASN A 333 11.45 -10.55 -11.90
CA ASN A 333 11.19 -11.94 -11.55
C ASN A 333 12.45 -12.82 -11.47
N GLY A 334 13.59 -12.41 -12.02
CA GLY A 334 14.77 -13.27 -12.05
C GLY A 334 14.77 -14.27 -13.22
N GLY A 335 13.98 -13.99 -14.27
CA GLY A 335 13.92 -14.74 -15.53
C GLY A 335 12.69 -15.63 -15.73
N ALA A 336 11.76 -15.71 -14.78
CA ALA A 336 10.48 -16.40 -14.95
C ALA A 336 9.43 -15.92 -13.93
N THR A 337 8.22 -15.66 -14.40
CA THR A 337 7.06 -15.42 -13.53
C THR A 337 6.60 -16.73 -12.87
N GLU A 338 5.71 -16.62 -11.88
CA GLU A 338 5.24 -17.74 -11.07
C GLU A 338 3.71 -17.87 -11.06
N ASP A 339 3.23 -19.11 -10.91
CA ASP A 339 1.82 -19.38 -10.69
C ASP A 339 1.35 -18.76 -9.36
N SER A 340 0.19 -18.10 -9.36
CA SER A 340 -0.41 -17.58 -8.12
C SER A 340 -0.60 -18.67 -7.07
N ALA A 341 -0.94 -19.89 -7.49
CA ALA A 341 -1.13 -21.04 -6.63
C ALA A 341 0.11 -21.38 -5.78
N ASN A 342 1.31 -21.09 -6.30
CA ASN A 342 2.57 -21.36 -5.61
C ASN A 342 2.97 -20.25 -4.63
N VAL A 343 2.43 -19.03 -4.78
CA VAL A 343 2.86 -17.84 -4.01
C VAL A 343 1.80 -17.36 -3.03
N PHE A 344 0.59 -17.13 -3.51
CA PHE A 344 -0.55 -16.61 -2.74
C PHE A 344 -1.60 -17.70 -2.43
N GLY A 345 -1.55 -18.81 -3.16
CA GLY A 345 -2.63 -19.79 -3.20
C GLY A 345 -3.71 -19.42 -4.22
N GLY A 346 -4.63 -20.36 -4.46
CA GLY A 346 -5.67 -20.22 -5.49
C GLY A 346 -5.13 -20.31 -6.92
N ASP A 347 -5.99 -20.72 -7.85
CA ASP A 347 -5.67 -20.76 -9.28
C ASP A 347 -6.74 -19.96 -10.04
N PRO A 348 -6.49 -18.67 -10.30
CA PRO A 348 -7.46 -17.82 -11.00
C PRO A 348 -7.45 -18.07 -12.52
N GLY A 349 -6.58 -18.92 -13.05
CA GLY A 349 -6.47 -19.25 -14.48
C GLY A 349 -5.72 -18.24 -15.35
N TYR A 350 -5.60 -16.99 -14.93
CA TYR A 350 -4.84 -15.94 -15.66
C TYR A 350 -3.46 -15.61 -15.06
N LEU A 351 -3.19 -15.99 -13.80
CA LEU A 351 -1.88 -15.80 -13.15
C LEU A 351 -1.05 -17.09 -13.23
N ILE A 352 -0.57 -17.38 -14.44
CA ILE A 352 0.20 -18.59 -14.76
C ILE A 352 1.67 -18.21 -14.98
N GLY A 353 2.58 -18.93 -14.33
CA GLY A 353 4.01 -18.73 -14.41
C GLY A 353 4.56 -19.10 -15.78
N LYS A 354 5.46 -18.26 -16.29
CA LYS A 354 6.07 -18.41 -17.62
C LYS A 354 7.55 -18.00 -17.59
N PRO A 355 8.41 -18.62 -18.41
CA PRO A 355 9.73 -18.08 -18.69
C PRO A 355 9.62 -16.63 -19.20
N ASP A 356 10.45 -15.74 -18.67
CA ASP A 356 10.51 -14.33 -19.06
C ASP A 356 11.90 -13.98 -19.61
N PRO A 357 12.11 -14.07 -20.94
CA PRO A 357 13.39 -13.77 -21.55
C PRO A 357 13.67 -12.25 -21.63
N ASN A 358 12.71 -11.39 -21.27
CA ASN A 358 12.81 -9.95 -21.48
C ASN A 358 13.73 -9.29 -20.46
N GLU A 359 13.77 -9.77 -19.21
CA GLU A 359 14.68 -9.23 -18.19
C GLU A 359 16.16 -9.40 -18.57
N ALA A 360 16.50 -10.45 -19.31
CA ALA A 360 17.86 -10.67 -19.82
C ALA A 360 18.27 -9.68 -20.93
N ARG A 361 17.30 -8.98 -21.54
CA ARG A 361 17.52 -8.03 -22.64
C ARG A 361 17.67 -6.58 -22.17
N ILE A 362 17.54 -6.33 -20.87
CA ILE A 362 17.62 -4.99 -20.29
C ILE A 362 18.52 -4.96 -19.06
N ASN A 363 19.15 -3.82 -18.80
CA ASN A 363 19.92 -3.61 -17.59
C ASN A 363 18.99 -3.27 -16.42
N ILE A 364 18.91 -4.16 -15.43
CA ILE A 364 18.11 -3.97 -14.20
C ILE A 364 19.06 -3.60 -13.04
N PRO A 365 18.96 -2.40 -12.46
CA PRO A 365 19.76 -2.01 -11.30
C PRO A 365 19.58 -2.97 -10.13
N SER A 366 20.69 -3.38 -9.51
CA SER A 366 20.68 -4.31 -8.39
C SER A 366 19.87 -5.59 -8.68
N TYR A 367 19.98 -6.15 -9.89
CA TYR A 367 19.26 -7.36 -10.27
C TYR A 367 19.63 -8.56 -9.39
N SER A 368 20.92 -8.77 -9.15
CA SER A 368 21.43 -9.79 -8.23
C SER A 368 21.67 -9.22 -6.82
N TYR A 369 21.55 -10.07 -5.80
CA TYR A 369 21.87 -9.75 -4.41
C TYR A 369 22.45 -10.93 -3.66
N SER A 370 23.18 -10.61 -2.58
CA SER A 370 23.61 -11.57 -1.58
C SER A 370 23.40 -11.00 -0.18
N VAL A 371 22.85 -11.79 0.74
CA VAL A 371 22.59 -11.41 2.12
C VAL A 371 22.97 -12.55 3.05
N THR A 372 23.73 -12.26 4.10
CA THR A 372 24.21 -13.27 5.05
C THR A 372 23.58 -13.07 6.41
N TYR A 373 23.08 -14.14 7.02
CA TYR A 373 22.49 -14.16 8.35
C TYR A 373 23.30 -15.05 9.30
N SER A 374 23.47 -14.65 10.56
CA SER A 374 23.90 -15.60 11.60
C SER A 374 22.72 -16.44 12.10
N ALA A 375 23.03 -17.55 12.77
CA ALA A 375 22.04 -18.35 13.49
C ALA A 375 21.26 -17.54 14.54
N ASP A 376 21.92 -16.63 15.26
CA ASP A 376 21.26 -15.75 16.23
C ASP A 376 20.28 -14.79 15.55
N GLU A 377 20.66 -14.20 14.42
CA GLU A 377 19.79 -13.29 13.66
C GLU A 377 18.55 -14.03 13.14
N LEU A 378 18.71 -15.21 12.54
CA LEU A 378 17.56 -16.00 12.07
C LEU A 378 16.68 -16.46 13.23
N THR A 379 17.27 -16.86 14.36
CA THR A 379 16.52 -17.25 15.56
C THR A 379 15.66 -16.09 16.04
N TRP A 380 16.24 -14.90 16.19
CA TRP A 380 15.50 -13.71 16.61
C TRP A 380 14.37 -13.36 15.62
N ILE A 381 14.65 -13.39 14.31
CA ILE A 381 13.66 -13.09 13.28
C ILE A 381 12.47 -14.07 13.35
N LEU A 382 12.74 -15.37 13.49
CA LEU A 382 11.71 -16.39 13.61
C LEU A 382 10.86 -16.19 14.87
N GLU A 383 11.48 -15.87 16.00
CA GLU A 383 10.76 -15.58 17.25
C GLU A 383 9.85 -14.36 17.14
N GLN A 384 10.30 -13.27 16.51
CA GLN A 384 9.45 -12.09 16.27
C GLN A 384 8.25 -12.39 15.35
N LYS A 385 8.34 -13.44 14.54
CA LYS A 385 7.29 -13.89 13.62
C LYS A 385 6.49 -15.09 14.18
N GLY A 386 6.69 -15.44 15.45
CA GLY A 386 5.90 -16.46 16.16
C GLY A 386 6.37 -17.91 15.97
N TYR A 387 7.56 -18.14 15.40
CA TYR A 387 8.13 -19.47 15.22
C TYR A 387 9.15 -19.79 16.32
N SER A 388 8.80 -20.71 17.23
CA SER A 388 9.64 -21.09 18.37
C SER A 388 10.31 -22.45 18.16
N ILE A 389 11.36 -22.50 17.33
CA ILE A 389 12.10 -23.74 17.02
C ILE A 389 13.41 -23.92 17.82
N GLY A 390 13.71 -22.99 18.73
CA GLY A 390 15.02 -22.91 19.40
C GLY A 390 16.07 -22.26 18.50
N MET A 391 17.35 -22.41 18.87
CA MET A 391 18.47 -21.84 18.11
C MET A 391 18.52 -22.46 16.72
N VAL A 392 18.49 -21.64 15.68
CA VAL A 392 18.58 -22.09 14.28
C VAL A 392 19.91 -22.81 14.07
N GLN A 393 19.83 -24.06 13.63
CA GLN A 393 20.97 -24.91 13.30
C GLN A 393 21.14 -25.06 11.79
N ASN A 394 20.03 -25.04 11.05
CA ASN A 394 20.05 -25.16 9.60
C ASN A 394 18.89 -24.38 8.96
N VAL A 395 19.09 -23.93 7.74
CA VAL A 395 18.04 -23.42 6.86
C VAL A 395 18.35 -23.83 5.42
N TYR A 396 17.34 -24.35 4.72
CA TYR A 396 17.49 -24.84 3.36
C TYR A 396 16.18 -24.73 2.59
N ILE A 397 16.30 -24.71 1.26
CA ILE A 397 15.16 -24.77 0.35
C ILE A 397 14.73 -26.23 0.23
N SER A 398 13.50 -26.53 0.65
CA SER A 398 12.97 -27.90 0.66
C SER A 398 12.13 -28.22 -0.58
N GLU A 399 11.70 -27.22 -1.36
CA GLU A 399 10.98 -27.42 -2.61
C GLU A 399 11.15 -26.19 -3.55
N TYR A 400 11.36 -26.44 -4.84
CA TYR A 400 11.29 -25.44 -5.91
C TYR A 400 10.07 -25.68 -6.80
N THR A 401 9.52 -24.62 -7.39
CA THR A 401 8.48 -24.69 -8.43
C THR A 401 9.06 -25.18 -9.76
N PRO A 402 8.24 -25.63 -10.72
CA PRO A 402 8.70 -25.93 -12.08
C PRO A 402 9.38 -24.74 -12.78
N MET A 403 9.04 -23.51 -12.40
CA MET A 403 9.68 -22.28 -12.92
C MET A 403 11.05 -22.00 -12.28
N GLY A 404 11.44 -22.75 -11.24
CA GLY A 404 12.71 -22.60 -10.54
C GLY A 404 12.69 -21.56 -9.41
N ASN A 405 11.51 -21.15 -8.95
CA ASN A 405 11.35 -20.29 -7.77
C ASN A 405 11.24 -21.14 -6.49
N VAL A 406 11.63 -20.57 -5.35
CA VAL A 406 11.55 -21.24 -4.05
C VAL A 406 10.09 -21.37 -3.64
N LYS A 407 9.63 -22.62 -3.45
CA LYS A 407 8.26 -22.91 -3.01
C LYS A 407 8.15 -23.16 -1.51
N LYS A 408 9.19 -23.77 -0.92
CA LYS A 408 9.29 -24.03 0.52
C LYS A 408 10.69 -23.82 1.05
N VAL A 409 10.76 -23.23 2.25
CA VAL A 409 11.99 -23.10 3.04
C VAL A 409 11.77 -23.77 4.39
N THR A 410 12.72 -24.61 4.80
CA THR A 410 12.69 -25.31 6.08
C THR A 410 13.82 -24.81 6.98
N PHE A 411 13.48 -24.53 8.23
CA PHE A 411 14.39 -24.12 9.28
C PHE A 411 14.41 -25.20 10.37
N ASP A 412 15.59 -25.77 10.62
CA ASP A 412 15.79 -26.70 11.73
C ASP A 412 16.46 -25.97 12.88
N GLY A 413 15.86 -26.06 14.06
CA GLY A 413 16.37 -25.50 15.29
C GLY A 413 16.57 -26.54 16.37
N SER A 414 17.21 -26.14 17.46
CA SER A 414 17.56 -27.05 18.56
C SER A 414 16.36 -27.67 19.31
N ARG A 415 15.15 -27.18 19.08
CA ARG A 415 13.91 -27.64 19.74
C ARG A 415 12.82 -28.10 18.76
N GLY A 416 13.07 -28.04 17.45
CA GLY A 416 12.08 -28.42 16.45
C GLY A 416 12.43 -27.89 15.07
N SER A 417 11.52 -28.08 14.12
CA SER A 417 11.65 -27.59 12.75
C SER A 417 10.37 -26.86 12.34
N THR A 418 10.50 -25.89 11.46
CA THR A 418 9.35 -25.23 10.81
C THR A 418 9.59 -25.11 9.32
N THR A 419 8.51 -25.21 8.53
CA THR A 419 8.55 -25.00 7.09
C THR A 419 7.57 -23.91 6.71
N VAL A 420 8.05 -22.95 5.94
CA VAL A 420 7.24 -21.88 5.35
C VAL A 420 7.09 -22.12 3.86
N SER A 421 6.00 -21.61 3.27
CA SER A 421 5.68 -21.77 1.86
C SER A 421 5.17 -20.47 1.23
N GLY A 422 5.15 -20.42 -0.10
CA GLY A 422 4.66 -19.26 -0.85
C GLY A 422 5.47 -18.01 -0.59
N ASP A 423 4.84 -16.83 -0.61
CA ASP A 423 5.54 -15.54 -0.42
C ASP A 423 6.29 -15.44 0.92
N THR A 424 5.87 -16.24 1.92
CA THR A 424 6.57 -16.33 3.21
C THR A 424 8.02 -16.79 3.05
N CYS A 425 8.36 -17.56 2.01
CA CYS A 425 9.73 -18.03 1.76
C CYS A 425 10.73 -16.88 1.63
N ARG A 426 10.34 -15.72 1.08
CA ARG A 426 11.20 -14.53 1.03
C ARG A 426 10.96 -13.57 2.21
N THR A 427 9.71 -13.38 2.61
CA THR A 427 9.36 -12.36 3.62
C THR A 427 9.67 -12.81 5.06
N ILE A 428 9.87 -14.11 5.31
CA ILE A 428 10.34 -14.64 6.61
C ILE A 428 11.69 -14.03 7.00
N PHE A 429 12.56 -13.73 6.02
CA PHE A 429 13.90 -13.22 6.24
C PHE A 429 13.98 -11.69 6.44
N TYR A 430 12.87 -10.96 6.29
CA TYR A 430 12.86 -9.51 6.46
C TYR A 430 13.06 -9.10 7.92
N SER A 431 14.02 -8.21 8.16
CA SER A 431 14.24 -7.55 9.45
C SER A 431 14.67 -6.11 9.25
N SER A 432 13.88 -5.17 9.78
CA SER A 432 14.26 -3.76 9.87
C SER A 432 15.36 -3.54 10.92
N THR A 433 15.39 -4.34 11.99
CA THR A 433 16.44 -4.30 13.02
C THR A 433 17.83 -4.60 12.44
N TYR A 434 17.92 -5.59 11.56
CA TYR A 434 19.19 -5.98 10.92
C TYR A 434 19.41 -5.33 9.55
N ASN A 435 18.41 -4.62 9.02
CA ASN A 435 18.40 -4.08 7.66
C ASN A 435 18.73 -5.15 6.60
N LYS A 436 18.08 -6.31 6.70
CA LYS A 436 18.28 -7.47 5.81
C LYS A 436 16.95 -7.91 5.21
N SER A 437 16.97 -8.31 3.94
CA SER A 437 15.81 -8.84 3.23
C SER A 437 16.22 -9.78 2.10
N VAL A 438 15.38 -10.77 1.85
CA VAL A 438 15.39 -11.57 0.62
C VAL A 438 14.31 -10.99 -0.29
N ARG A 439 14.71 -10.54 -1.48
CA ARG A 439 13.89 -9.63 -2.31
C ARG A 439 12.92 -10.36 -3.23
N SER A 440 13.28 -11.53 -3.72
CA SER A 440 12.48 -12.30 -4.67
C SER A 440 12.28 -13.75 -4.23
N MET A 441 11.48 -14.48 -5.00
CA MET A 441 11.33 -15.93 -4.89
C MET A 441 12.44 -16.70 -5.61
N ARG A 442 13.37 -16.01 -6.29
CA ARG A 442 14.45 -16.59 -7.10
C ARG A 442 15.78 -16.48 -6.35
N PHE A 443 16.02 -17.40 -5.44
CA PHE A 443 17.24 -17.44 -4.63
C PHE A 443 17.70 -18.87 -4.28
N ASP A 444 18.95 -18.98 -3.84
CA ASP A 444 19.55 -20.17 -3.24
C ASP A 444 20.14 -19.82 -1.85
N ILE A 445 20.30 -20.83 -0.98
CA ILE A 445 20.87 -20.69 0.37
C ILE A 445 22.20 -21.46 0.46
N ASN A 446 23.22 -20.76 0.96
CA ASN A 446 24.61 -21.18 1.13
C ASN A 446 25.35 -21.58 -0.14
N GLY A 447 24.71 -21.48 -1.30
CA GLY A 447 25.21 -21.96 -2.58
C GLY A 447 25.47 -23.45 -2.44
N SER A 448 24.50 -24.26 -2.83
CA SER A 448 24.66 -25.72 -2.80
C SER A 448 25.95 -26.08 -3.53
N SER A 449 26.99 -26.47 -2.78
CA SER A 449 28.20 -26.99 -3.38
C SER A 449 27.83 -28.32 -4.01
N ALA A 450 27.75 -28.33 -5.33
CA ALA A 450 27.95 -29.56 -6.06
C ALA A 450 29.32 -30.09 -5.64
N GLY A 451 29.33 -31.04 -4.70
CA GLY A 451 30.53 -31.81 -4.44
C GLY A 451 31.03 -32.35 -5.78
N THR A 452 32.34 -32.28 -6.00
CA THR A 452 32.98 -32.85 -7.18
C THR A 452 32.67 -34.35 -7.22
N GLY A 453 31.64 -34.75 -7.98
CA GLY A 453 31.12 -36.13 -8.02
C GLY A 453 29.69 -36.36 -7.46
N GLY A 454 28.90 -35.30 -7.21
CA GLY A 454 27.52 -35.42 -6.73
C GLY A 454 26.49 -35.76 -7.83
N SER A 455 25.48 -36.56 -7.48
CA SER A 455 24.32 -36.86 -8.33
C SER A 455 23.48 -35.61 -8.59
N VAL A 456 23.03 -35.41 -9.83
CA VAL A 456 22.13 -34.31 -10.20
C VAL A 456 20.68 -34.76 -10.11
N TYR A 457 19.81 -33.92 -9.57
CA TYR A 457 18.38 -34.20 -9.41
C TYR A 457 17.55 -33.21 -10.23
N VAL A 458 16.46 -33.70 -10.85
CA VAL A 458 15.40 -32.81 -11.36
C VAL A 458 14.45 -32.54 -10.20
N SER A 459 14.09 -31.28 -9.97
CA SER A 459 13.07 -30.93 -8.98
C SER A 459 11.80 -31.75 -9.24
N GLY A 460 11.38 -32.57 -8.27
CA GLY A 460 10.23 -33.47 -8.38
C GLY A 460 10.38 -34.70 -9.28
N GLY A 461 11.48 -34.83 -10.04
CA GLY A 461 11.71 -35.90 -11.03
C GLY A 461 12.71 -36.98 -10.60
N GLY A 462 13.25 -36.87 -9.38
CA GLY A 462 14.26 -37.78 -8.87
C GLY A 462 15.64 -37.52 -9.47
N GLN A 463 16.53 -38.49 -9.30
CA GLN A 463 17.91 -38.40 -9.74
C GLN A 463 18.00 -38.53 -11.27
N LEU A 464 18.72 -37.62 -11.92
CA LEU A 464 19.13 -37.78 -13.31
C LEU A 464 20.19 -38.88 -13.40
N PRO A 465 19.92 -39.97 -14.15
CA PRO A 465 20.93 -40.99 -14.39
C PRO A 465 22.03 -40.49 -15.34
N SER A 466 21.75 -39.45 -16.13
CA SER A 466 22.69 -38.80 -17.04
C SER A 466 22.33 -37.33 -17.26
N LEU A 467 23.33 -36.50 -17.53
CA LEU A 467 23.21 -35.12 -17.99
C LEU A 467 23.21 -35.01 -19.52
N ASN A 468 23.56 -36.07 -20.24
CA ASN A 468 23.59 -36.06 -21.70
C ASN A 468 22.18 -35.94 -22.26
N GLY A 469 21.95 -34.94 -23.12
CA GLY A 469 20.63 -34.67 -23.70
C GLY A 469 19.73 -33.80 -22.81
N THR A 470 20.21 -33.33 -21.66
CA THR A 470 19.45 -32.37 -20.82
C THR A 470 19.53 -30.97 -21.40
N PHE A 471 18.46 -30.17 -21.23
CA PHE A 471 18.47 -28.76 -21.62
C PHE A 471 19.05 -27.90 -20.50
N VAL A 472 20.01 -27.04 -20.84
CA VAL A 472 20.56 -26.02 -19.94
C VAL A 472 20.19 -24.65 -20.45
N ILE A 473 20.00 -23.71 -19.52
CA ILE A 473 19.72 -22.30 -19.82
C ILE A 473 20.93 -21.50 -19.35
N SER A 474 21.56 -20.78 -20.28
CA SER A 474 22.71 -19.92 -19.97
C SER A 474 22.29 -18.72 -19.13
N GLY A 475 23.26 -18.02 -18.52
CA GLY A 475 23.00 -16.73 -17.84
C GLY A 475 22.46 -15.63 -18.76
N GLY A 476 22.49 -15.83 -20.09
CA GLY A 476 21.86 -14.96 -21.10
C GLY A 476 20.50 -15.49 -21.60
N GLY A 477 19.94 -16.53 -21.00
CA GLY A 477 18.64 -17.09 -21.36
C GLY A 477 18.65 -18.03 -22.58
N THR A 478 19.81 -18.31 -23.18
CA THR A 478 19.92 -19.25 -24.30
C THR A 478 19.72 -20.68 -23.80
N MET A 479 18.75 -21.39 -24.39
CA MET A 479 18.53 -22.81 -24.11
C MET A 479 19.33 -23.67 -25.10
N GLU A 480 20.18 -24.56 -24.58
CA GLU A 480 20.96 -25.50 -25.39
C GLU A 480 20.90 -26.91 -24.79
N THR A 481 21.08 -27.92 -25.64
CA THR A 481 21.17 -29.31 -25.20
C THR A 481 22.61 -29.64 -24.81
N LEU A 482 22.79 -30.15 -23.59
CA LEU A 482 24.09 -30.53 -23.07
C LEU A 482 24.62 -31.77 -23.82
N ALA A 483 25.82 -31.65 -24.39
CA ALA A 483 26.54 -32.76 -25.02
C ALA A 483 27.58 -33.32 -24.05
N GLY A 484 27.36 -34.54 -23.57
CA GLY A 484 28.21 -35.21 -22.58
C GLY A 484 27.58 -35.30 -21.19
N ASP A 485 28.23 -36.03 -20.29
CA ASP A 485 27.64 -36.39 -18.98
C ASP A 485 28.16 -35.52 -17.82
N SER A 486 28.66 -34.33 -18.15
CA SER A 486 29.22 -33.38 -17.19
C SER A 486 28.82 -31.95 -17.53
N ALA A 487 28.43 -31.16 -16.54
CA ALA A 487 28.14 -29.73 -16.69
C ALA A 487 28.94 -28.90 -15.70
N SER A 488 29.33 -27.69 -16.10
CA SER A 488 29.88 -26.71 -15.18
C SER A 488 28.74 -25.94 -14.51
N VAL A 489 28.63 -26.04 -13.20
CA VAL A 489 27.71 -25.25 -12.38
C VAL A 489 28.49 -24.12 -11.70
N ILE A 490 27.92 -22.93 -11.72
CA ILE A 490 28.42 -21.82 -10.92
C ILE A 490 27.82 -21.96 -9.54
N SER A 491 28.66 -22.27 -8.57
CA SER A 491 28.31 -22.27 -7.15
C SER A 491 28.89 -21.03 -6.47
N SER A 492 28.52 -20.82 -5.20
CA SER A 492 29.09 -19.75 -4.38
C SER A 492 30.62 -19.86 -4.20
N SER A 493 31.21 -21.04 -4.41
CA SER A 493 32.66 -21.30 -4.36
C SER A 493 33.35 -21.24 -5.74
N GLY A 494 32.62 -20.84 -6.78
CA GLY A 494 33.11 -20.75 -8.16
C GLY A 494 32.55 -21.86 -9.07
N ILE A 495 33.18 -22.00 -10.24
CA ILE A 495 32.79 -22.99 -11.25
C ILE A 495 33.20 -24.39 -10.76
N SER A 496 32.21 -25.27 -10.62
CA SER A 496 32.41 -26.68 -10.26
C SER A 496 31.80 -27.58 -11.32
N THR A 497 32.37 -28.76 -11.55
CA THR A 497 31.84 -29.72 -12.53
C THR A 497 30.95 -30.75 -11.82
N VAL A 498 29.70 -30.88 -12.26
CA VAL A 498 28.77 -31.95 -11.88
C VAL A 498 28.75 -33.04 -12.95
N SER A 499 28.47 -34.28 -12.56
CA SER A 499 28.30 -35.42 -13.48
C SER A 499 27.09 -36.27 -13.08
N GLY A 500 26.46 -36.94 -14.05
CA GLY A 500 25.48 -38.00 -13.74
C GLY A 500 26.18 -39.16 -13.03
N GLY A 501 25.67 -39.63 -11.88
CA GLY A 501 26.31 -40.76 -11.18
C GLY A 501 25.51 -41.34 -10.01
N GLY A 502 25.30 -42.66 -10.01
CA GLY A 502 24.53 -43.44 -9.02
C GLY A 502 25.30 -43.81 -7.74
N GLY A 503 25.46 -42.85 -6.82
CA GLY A 503 26.03 -43.06 -5.48
C GLY A 503 24.98 -42.98 -4.35
N THR A 504 25.29 -43.55 -3.18
CA THR A 504 24.46 -43.49 -1.95
C THR A 504 24.35 -42.08 -1.35
N VAL A 505 23.17 -41.80 -0.80
CA VAL A 505 22.52 -40.50 -0.56
C VAL A 505 23.03 -39.73 0.67
N SER A 506 23.27 -38.43 0.50
CA SER A 506 23.15 -37.41 1.56
C SER A 506 22.47 -36.17 0.98
N GLN A 507 21.38 -35.71 1.60
CA GLN A 507 20.71 -34.44 1.30
C GLN A 507 21.72 -33.28 1.47
N PRO A 508 21.70 -32.20 0.65
CA PRO A 508 22.56 -31.05 0.87
C PRO A 508 22.28 -30.44 2.25
N SER A 509 23.09 -30.84 3.23
CA SER A 509 23.13 -30.21 4.54
C SER A 509 23.93 -28.93 4.37
N ALA A 510 23.24 -27.81 4.33
CA ALA A 510 23.83 -26.49 4.44
C ALA A 510 24.18 -26.16 5.90
N GLY A 511 24.63 -27.16 6.67
CA GLY A 511 25.23 -26.96 7.98
C GLY A 511 26.45 -26.08 7.82
N SER A 512 26.26 -24.78 8.03
CA SER A 512 27.37 -23.84 8.05
C SER A 512 28.28 -24.23 9.21
N ALA A 513 29.51 -24.63 8.93
CA ALA A 513 30.53 -24.93 9.94
C ALA A 513 30.74 -23.75 10.93
N ASN A 514 30.26 -22.54 10.57
CA ASN A 514 30.41 -21.31 11.32
C ASN A 514 29.06 -20.66 11.76
N GLY A 515 27.91 -21.33 11.57
CA GLY A 515 26.60 -20.77 11.97
C GLY A 515 26.14 -19.55 11.15
N SER A 516 26.55 -19.46 9.88
CA SER A 516 26.24 -18.35 8.96
C SER A 516 25.57 -18.84 7.67
N PHE A 517 24.49 -18.18 7.25
CA PHE A 517 23.60 -18.54 6.15
C PHE A 517 23.58 -17.44 5.08
N THR A 518 24.20 -17.68 3.93
CA THR A 518 24.27 -16.71 2.83
C THR A 518 23.25 -17.03 1.76
N ILE A 519 22.31 -16.11 1.54
CA ILE A 519 21.26 -16.22 0.55
C ILE A 519 21.64 -15.37 -0.67
N THR A 520 21.70 -15.98 -1.85
CA THR A 520 22.00 -15.27 -3.10
C THR A 520 20.82 -15.42 -4.05
N GLY A 521 20.37 -14.32 -4.65
CA GLY A 521 19.21 -14.33 -5.53
C GLY A 521 19.23 -13.26 -6.60
N THR A 522 18.20 -13.29 -7.43
CA THR A 522 18.00 -12.37 -8.56
C THR A 522 16.56 -11.90 -8.61
N GLY A 523 16.31 -10.70 -9.14
CA GLY A 523 14.97 -10.11 -9.20
C GLY A 523 14.54 -9.45 -7.89
N ASN A 524 13.34 -8.88 -7.92
CA ASN A 524 12.73 -8.17 -6.79
C ASN A 524 11.19 -8.21 -6.88
N GLY A 525 10.57 -8.91 -5.92
CA GLY A 525 9.12 -9.02 -5.80
C GLY A 525 8.61 -10.45 -5.67
N HIS A 526 7.30 -10.62 -5.80
CA HIS A 526 6.62 -11.91 -5.59
C HIS A 526 6.61 -12.81 -6.84
N ASN A 527 7.13 -12.34 -7.97
CA ASN A 527 7.23 -13.05 -9.26
C ASN A 527 5.90 -13.41 -9.96
N VAL A 528 4.74 -13.08 -9.38
CA VAL A 528 3.42 -13.35 -9.99
C VAL A 528 2.97 -12.17 -10.87
N GLY A 529 2.34 -12.46 -12.02
CA GLY A 529 1.81 -11.44 -12.92
C GLY A 529 2.89 -10.68 -13.69
N MET A 530 2.69 -9.38 -13.91
CA MET A 530 3.56 -8.59 -14.77
C MET A 530 4.89 -8.18 -14.11
N SER A 531 6.01 -8.46 -14.78
CA SER A 531 7.31 -7.86 -14.46
C SER A 531 7.40 -6.45 -15.04
N GLN A 532 7.68 -5.46 -14.21
CA GLN A 532 7.83 -4.07 -14.63
C GLN A 532 9.01 -3.88 -15.58
N TYR A 533 10.18 -4.46 -15.24
CA TYR A 533 11.35 -4.38 -16.13
C TYR A 533 11.19 -5.24 -17.38
N GLY A 534 10.48 -6.37 -17.29
CA GLY A 534 10.16 -7.17 -18.47
C GLY A 534 9.19 -6.44 -19.40
N ALA A 535 8.16 -5.76 -18.88
CA ALA A 535 7.26 -4.89 -19.63
C ALA A 535 8.02 -3.73 -20.30
N ARG A 536 8.94 -3.08 -19.57
CA ARG A 536 9.84 -2.07 -20.14
C ARG A 536 10.66 -2.62 -21.30
N SER A 537 11.28 -3.79 -21.13
CA SER A 537 12.08 -4.42 -22.18
C SER A 537 11.24 -4.76 -23.41
N MET A 538 10.01 -5.25 -23.25
CA MET A 538 9.09 -5.47 -24.37
C MET A 538 8.74 -4.15 -25.07
N ALA A 539 8.43 -3.09 -24.33
CA ALA A 539 8.16 -1.79 -24.92
C ALA A 539 9.38 -1.23 -25.69
N GLU A 540 10.60 -1.38 -25.17
CA GLU A 540 11.86 -1.00 -25.88
C GLU A 540 12.09 -1.81 -27.17
N GLN A 541 11.47 -2.99 -27.29
CA GLN A 541 11.48 -3.83 -28.49
C GLN A 541 10.34 -3.51 -29.48
N GLY A 542 9.45 -2.58 -29.15
CA GLY A 542 8.35 -2.13 -30.02
C GLY A 542 7.02 -2.85 -29.82
N TYR A 543 6.88 -3.68 -28.78
CA TYR A 543 5.58 -4.24 -28.40
C TYR A 543 4.67 -3.16 -27.78
N ASN A 544 3.37 -3.24 -28.06
CA ASN A 544 2.40 -2.33 -27.45
C ASN A 544 1.96 -2.84 -26.06
N TYR A 545 1.17 -2.06 -25.32
CA TYR A 545 0.73 -2.44 -23.98
C TYR A 545 -0.16 -3.69 -23.95
N GLN A 546 -0.93 -3.95 -25.01
CA GLN A 546 -1.78 -5.14 -25.13
C GLN A 546 -0.93 -6.40 -25.26
N ASP A 547 0.09 -6.38 -26.12
CA ASP A 547 1.06 -7.48 -26.28
C ASP A 547 1.77 -7.79 -24.94
N ILE A 548 2.12 -6.74 -24.19
CA ILE A 548 2.75 -6.86 -22.87
C ILE A 548 1.79 -7.56 -21.90
N LEU A 549 0.54 -7.09 -21.80
CA LEU A 549 -0.44 -7.63 -20.87
C LEU A 549 -0.83 -9.07 -21.21
N GLU A 550 -1.03 -9.40 -22.49
CA GLU A 550 -1.34 -10.76 -22.96
C GLU A 550 -0.17 -11.74 -22.74
N PHE A 551 1.08 -11.25 -22.72
CA PHE A 551 2.23 -12.06 -22.34
C PHE A 551 2.16 -12.47 -20.86
N TYR A 552 1.95 -11.50 -19.96
CA TYR A 552 2.00 -11.74 -18.51
C TYR A 552 0.73 -12.34 -17.90
N TYR A 553 -0.44 -12.04 -18.46
CA TYR A 553 -1.73 -12.52 -17.96
C TYR A 553 -2.37 -13.44 -19.00
N THR A 554 -2.55 -14.71 -18.64
CA THR A 554 -2.98 -15.75 -19.58
C THR A 554 -4.46 -15.64 -19.93
N ASP A 555 -4.76 -15.73 -21.23
CA ASP A 555 -6.12 -15.72 -21.82
C ASP A 555 -7.01 -14.56 -21.32
N ILE A 556 -6.41 -13.39 -21.08
CA ILE A 556 -7.16 -12.18 -20.76
C ILE A 556 -7.70 -11.51 -22.02
N THR A 557 -8.63 -10.58 -21.82
CA THR A 557 -9.02 -9.55 -22.81
C THR A 557 -8.95 -8.20 -22.14
N ILE A 558 -8.63 -7.16 -22.90
CA ILE A 558 -8.57 -5.77 -22.44
C ILE A 558 -9.82 -5.07 -22.96
N ARG A 559 -10.57 -4.37 -22.10
CA ARG A 559 -11.83 -3.71 -22.46
C ARG A 559 -12.06 -2.46 -21.67
#